data_AF-A0A8C7TSP4-F1
#
_entry.id   AF-A0A8C7TSP4-F1
#
_cell.length_a   1.000
_cell.length_b   1.000
_cell.length_c   1.000
_cell.angle_alpha   90.00
_cell.angle_beta   90.00
_cell.angle_gamma   90.00
#
_symmetry.space_group_name_H-M   'P 1'
#
loop_
_entity.id
_entity.type
_entity.pdbx_description
1 polymer ?
#
loop_
_entity_poly.entity_id
_entity_poly.type
_entity_poly.pdbx_seq_one_letter_code
_entity_poly.pdbx_strand_id
1 'polypeptide(L)'
;MKASGTLREYKVVGRLLPSVKNPTPPLYRMRIFAPNHVVAKSRFWYFVSQLRKMKKANGETVYCGLVDLYVKKINRCIVCLVILSWRNETFSG
;
A
#
# COMPACT_ATOMS: atom_id res chain seq x y z
N MET A 1 -6.18 -6.01 -14.59
CA MET A 1 -6.43 -4.57 -14.36
C MET A 1 -5.52 -3.76 -15.26
N LYS A 2 -6.06 -3.14 -16.32
CA LYS A 2 -5.33 -2.17 -17.16
C LYS A 2 -5.25 -0.85 -16.41
N ALA A 3 -4.06 -0.29 -16.34
CA ALA A 3 -3.84 1.05 -15.84
C ALA A 3 -3.82 2.00 -17.03
N SER A 4 -4.99 2.42 -17.50
CA SER A 4 -5.07 3.47 -18.52
C SER A 4 -5.04 4.82 -17.81
N GLY A 5 -3.87 5.47 -17.76
CA GLY A 5 -3.77 6.86 -17.31
C GLY A 5 -2.49 7.22 -16.57
N THR A 6 -2.39 8.50 -16.21
CA THR A 6 -1.34 9.08 -15.38
C THR A 6 -1.49 8.60 -13.94
N LEU A 7 -0.54 7.80 -13.46
CA LEU A 7 -0.54 7.30 -12.09
C LEU A 7 0.17 8.30 -11.17
N ARG A 8 -0.40 8.50 -9.97
CA ARG A 8 0.21 9.26 -8.89
C ARG A 8 0.75 8.30 -7.83
N GLU A 9 1.78 8.73 -7.14
CA GLU A 9 2.36 7.96 -6.06
C GLU A 9 1.71 8.29 -4.72
N TYR A 10 1.17 7.26 -4.08
CA TYR A 10 0.60 7.35 -2.74
C TYR A 10 1.42 6.54 -1.74
N LYS A 11 1.75 7.16 -0.62
CA LYS A 11 2.25 6.48 0.58
C LYS A 11 1.04 6.12 1.44
N VAL A 12 0.81 4.82 1.59
CA VAL A 12 -0.24 4.28 2.43
C VAL A 12 0.39 3.60 3.63
N VAL A 13 -0.10 3.93 4.82
CA VAL A 13 0.30 3.30 6.08
C VAL A 13 -0.94 2.72 6.73
N GLY A 14 -0.85 1.46 7.17
CA GLY A 14 -1.90 0.77 7.89
C GLY A 14 -1.35 -0.04 9.05
N ARG A 15 -2.20 -0.26 10.05
CA ARG A 15 -1.89 -1.11 11.20
C ARG A 15 -3.07 -2.03 11.51
N LEU A 16 -2.80 -3.10 12.25
CA LEU A 16 -3.87 -3.90 12.83
C LEU A 16 -4.53 -3.13 13.98
N LEU A 17 -5.78 -3.43 14.31
CA LEU A 17 -6.41 -2.90 15.51
C LEU A 17 -5.66 -3.40 16.75
N PRO A 18 -5.42 -2.54 17.75
CA PRO A 18 -4.84 -2.97 19.01
C PRO A 18 -5.79 -3.96 19.70
N SER A 19 -5.24 -5.05 20.20
CA SER A 19 -5.99 -6.09 20.92
C SER A 19 -5.28 -6.40 22.24
N VAL A 20 -5.99 -7.01 23.19
CA VAL A 20 -5.43 -7.40 24.51
C VAL A 20 -4.14 -8.23 24.38
N LYS A 21 -4.05 -9.03 23.32
CA LYS A 21 -2.86 -9.86 23.04
C LYS A 21 -1.69 -9.09 22.42
N ASN A 22 -1.96 -8.01 21.70
CA ASN A 22 -0.97 -7.21 20.98
C ASN A 22 -1.35 -5.72 21.09
N PRO A 23 -0.94 -5.05 22.19
CA PRO A 23 -1.31 -3.66 22.45
C PRO A 23 -0.67 -2.68 21.46
N THR A 24 0.51 -3.02 20.92
CA THR A 24 1.27 -2.19 19.98
C THR A 24 1.50 -2.94 18.66
N PRO A 25 0.51 -2.95 17.75
CA PRO A 25 0.65 -3.63 16.46
C PRO A 25 1.67 -2.90 15.56
N PRO A 26 2.44 -3.65 14.74
CA PRO A 26 3.40 -3.07 13.83
C PRO A 26 2.70 -2.23 12.74
N LEU A 27 3.34 -1.13 12.34
CA LEU A 27 2.88 -0.29 11.25
C LEU A 27 3.45 -0.79 9.92
N TYR A 28 2.58 -1.00 8.93
CA TYR A 28 2.97 -1.36 7.57
C TYR A 28 2.86 -0.15 6.65
N ARG A 29 3.97 0.15 5.98
CA ARG A 29 4.08 1.24 5.00
C ARG A 29 4.26 0.66 3.61
N MET A 30 3.60 1.26 2.63
CA MET A 30 3.68 0.83 1.24
C MET A 30 3.55 2.01 0.29
N ARG A 31 4.34 2.00 -0.78
CA ARG A 31 4.25 2.95 -1.90
C ARG A 31 3.39 2.34 -3.01
N ILE A 32 2.31 3.03 -3.39
CA ILE A 32 1.32 2.53 -4.33
C ILE A 32 1.08 3.56 -5.43
N PHE A 33 1.22 3.10 -6.67
CA PHE A 33 0.89 3.90 -7.85
C PHE A 33 -0.59 3.68 -8.22
N ALA A 34 -1.37 4.75 -8.14
CA ALA A 34 -2.80 4.72 -8.42
C ALA A 34 -3.26 6.06 -9.03
N PRO A 35 -4.38 6.10 -9.77
CA PRO A 35 -4.96 7.37 -10.19
C PRO A 35 -5.53 8.15 -8.98
N ASN A 36 -6.25 7.44 -8.11
CA ASN A 36 -7.00 8.02 -7.00
C ASN A 36 -6.60 7.40 -5.65
N HIS A 37 -6.73 8.16 -4.57
CA HIS A 37 -6.47 7.71 -3.20
C HIS A 37 -7.35 6.51 -2.78
N VAL A 38 -8.59 6.43 -3.28
CA VAL A 38 -9.50 5.30 -3.02
C VAL A 38 -8.93 4.00 -3.60
N VAL A 39 -8.42 4.06 -4.82
CA VAL A 39 -7.77 2.93 -5.48
C VAL A 39 -6.49 2.55 -4.74
N ALA A 40 -5.70 3.53 -4.29
CA ALA A 40 -4.50 3.29 -3.49
C ALA A 40 -4.82 2.53 -2.18
N LYS A 41 -5.83 2.94 -1.42
CA LYS A 41 -6.28 2.23 -0.20
C LYS A 41 -6.72 0.81 -0.49
N SER A 42 -7.51 0.60 -1.56
CA SER A 42 -7.96 -0.74 -1.94
C SER A 42 -6.78 -1.65 -2.30
N ARG A 43 -5.81 -1.14 -3.06
CA ARG A 43 -4.59 -1.87 -3.40
C ARG A 43 -3.74 -2.22 -2.19
N PHE A 44 -3.60 -1.30 -1.25
CA PHE A 44 -2.89 -1.55 0.00
C PHE A 44 -3.45 -2.80 0.70
N TRP A 45 -4.76 -2.83 0.92
CA TRP A 45 -5.41 -3.97 1.57
C TRP A 45 -5.33 -5.25 0.77
N TYR A 46 -5.38 -5.18 -0.56
CA TYR A 46 -5.17 -6.35 -1.43
C TYR A 46 -3.79 -6.97 -1.19
N PHE A 47 -2.72 -6.18 -1.26
CA PHE A 47 -1.36 -6.71 -1.07
C PHE A 47 -1.08 -7.13 0.38
N VAL A 48 -1.54 -6.36 1.36
CA VAL A 48 -1.40 -6.68 2.79
C VAL A 48 -2.09 -7.99 3.14
N SER A 49 -3.26 -8.27 2.54
CA SER A 49 -3.97 -9.54 2.73
C SER A 49 -3.20 -10.74 2.19
N GLN A 50 -2.47 -10.58 1.09
CA GLN A 50 -1.67 -11.65 0.49
C GLN A 50 -0.37 -11.88 1.28
N LEU A 51 0.28 -10.81 1.74
CA LEU A 51 1.60 -10.88 2.39
C LEU A 51 1.52 -11.23 3.88
N ARG A 52 0.56 -10.65 4.61
CA ARG A 52 0.47 -10.75 6.08
C ARG A 52 -0.84 -11.37 6.57
N LYS A 53 -1.70 -11.86 5.67
CA LYS A 53 -3.03 -12.42 5.99
C LYS A 53 -3.91 -11.47 6.81
N MET A 54 -3.63 -10.16 6.73
CA MET A 54 -4.39 -9.13 7.44
C MET A 54 -5.56 -8.66 6.58
N LYS A 55 -6.74 -8.57 7.20
CA LYS A 55 -7.97 -8.12 6.53
C LYS A 55 -8.25 -6.67 6.90
N LYS A 56 -8.87 -5.93 5.97
CA LYS A 56 -9.36 -4.56 6.20
C LYS A 56 -10.32 -4.46 7.40
N ALA A 57 -11.05 -5.52 7.72
CA ALA A 57 -11.95 -5.54 8.88
C ALA A 57 -11.21 -5.48 10.23
N ASN A 58 -9.99 -6.01 10.30
CA ASN A 58 -9.22 -6.13 11.54
C ASN A 58 -8.13 -5.05 11.64
N GLY A 59 -8.09 -4.09 10.72
CA GLY A 59 -7.05 -3.08 10.71
C GLY A 59 -7.54 -1.76 10.15
N GLU A 60 -6.77 -0.73 10.43
CA GLU A 60 -7.09 0.65 10.10
C GLU A 60 -6.01 1.26 9.19
N THR A 61 -6.43 2.18 8.33
CA THR A 61 -5.51 2.97 7.51
C THR A 61 -5.15 4.24 8.28
N VAL A 62 -3.94 4.30 8.80
CA VAL A 62 -3.43 5.42 9.60
C VAL A 62 -3.15 6.64 8.73
N TYR A 63 -2.56 6.40 7.55
CA TYR A 63 -2.15 7.48 6.65
C TYR A 63 -2.32 7.09 5.20
N CYS A 64 -2.76 8.05 4.38
CA CYS A 64 -2.85 7.91 2.94
C CYS A 64 -2.57 9.29 2.33
N GLY A 65 -1.34 9.49 1.86
CA GLY A 65 -0.90 10.77 1.31
C GLY A 65 -0.20 10.62 -0.03
N LEU A 66 -0.29 11.66 -0.85
CA LEU A 66 0.51 11.79 -2.07
C LEU A 66 1.96 12.07 -1.68
N VAL A 67 2.92 11.35 -2.27
CA VAL A 67 4.35 11.60 -2.04
C VAL A 67 4.92 12.50 -3.12
N ASP A 68 4.65 12.15 -4.38
CA ASP A 68 5.21 12.86 -5.52
C ASP A 68 4.17 13.01 -6.64
N LEU A 69 4.20 14.18 -7.28
CA LEU A 69 3.40 14.52 -8.45
C LEU A 69 4.00 13.97 -9.75
N TYR A 70 5.17 13.33 -9.71
CA TYR A 70 5.80 12.76 -10.89
C TYR A 70 4.92 11.66 -11.50
N VAL A 71 4.28 12.01 -12.61
CA VAL A 71 3.46 11.12 -13.42
C VAL A 71 4.38 10.11 -14.09
N LYS A 72 4.56 8.96 -13.45
CA LYS A 72 5.33 7.86 -14.05
C LYS A 72 4.42 7.14 -15.05
N LYS A 73 4.70 7.30 -16.36
CA LYS A 73 3.99 6.58 -17.42
C LYS A 73 4.44 5.12 -17.42
N ILE A 74 3.82 4.35 -16.54
CA ILE A 74 4.10 2.92 -16.40
C ILE A 74 3.32 2.18 -17.50
N ASN A 75 4.02 1.74 -18.54
CA ASN A 75 3.47 0.85 -19.59
C ASN A 75 3.43 -0.63 -19.16
N ARG A 76 3.67 -0.94 -17.88
CA ARG A 76 3.82 -2.31 -17.35
C ARG A 76 2.82 -2.57 -16.22
N CYS A 77 2.40 -3.82 -16.03
CA CYS A 77 1.40 -4.18 -15.00
C CYS A 77 1.75 -3.60 -13.62
N ILE A 78 0.90 -2.70 -13.09
CA ILE A 78 1.01 -2.06 -11.75
C ILE A 78 1.35 -3.08 -10.66
N VAL A 79 0.80 -4.29 -10.76
CA VAL A 79 0.99 -5.36 -9.77
C VAL A 79 2.45 -5.79 -9.65
N CYS A 80 3.19 -5.90 -10.77
CA CYS A 80 4.60 -6.30 -10.72
C CYS A 80 5.49 -5.23 -10.09
N LEU A 81 5.23 -3.95 -10.38
CA LEU A 81 6.01 -2.83 -9.87
C LEU A 81 5.87 -2.67 -8.35
N VAL A 82 4.67 -2.89 -7.83
CA VAL A 82 4.39 -2.80 -6.40
C VAL A 82 5.06 -3.94 -5.61
N ILE A 83 5.04 -5.17 -6.13
CA ILE A 83 5.71 -6.32 -5.50
C ILE A 83 7.24 -6.15 -5.55
N LEU A 84 7.78 -5.69 -6.68
CA LEU A 84 9.23 -5.43 -6.82
C LEU A 84 9.71 -4.30 -5.90
N SER A 85 8.92 -3.23 -5.73
CA SER A 85 9.23 -2.16 -4.77
C SER A 85 9.22 -2.68 -3.33
N TRP A 86 8.23 -3.50 -2.98
CA TRP A 86 8.15 -4.07 -1.63
C TRP A 86 9.31 -5.03 -1.32
N ARG A 87 9.76 -5.82 -2.29
CA ARG A 87 10.90 -6.73 -2.13
C ARG A 87 12.22 -6.01 -1.81
N ASN A 88 12.35 -4.74 -2.19
CA ASN A 88 13.50 -3.89 -1.86
C ASN A 88 13.29 -3.02 -0.61
N GLU A 89 12.10 -3.02 0.01
CA GLU A 89 11.77 -2.24 1.22
C GLU A 89 11.56 -3.13 2.47
N THR A 90 12.03 -4.39 2.46
CA THR A 90 12.21 -5.14 3.69
C THR A 90 13.56 -4.80 4.30
N PHE A 91 13.55 -4.30 5.53
CA PHE A 91 14.67 -3.86 6.39
C PHE A 91 15.18 -2.43 6.21
N SER A 92 14.70 -1.56 7.10
CA SER A 92 15.50 -0.51 7.73
C SER A 92 14.76 -0.03 8.97
N GLY A 93 15.27 -0.39 10.15
CA GLY A 93 14.76 -0.03 11.47
C GLY A 93 14.48 -1.24 12.32
#